data_AF-M3VYQ2-F1
#
_entry.id   AF-M3VYQ2-F1
#
_cell.length_a   1.000
_cell.length_b   1.000
_cell.length_c   1.000
_cell.angle_alpha   90.00
_cell.angle_beta   90.00
_cell.angle_gamma   90.00
#
_symmetry.space_group_name_H-M   'P 1'
#
loop_
_entity.id
_entity.type
_entity.pdbx_description
1 polymer ?
#
loop_
_entity_poly.entity_id
_entity_poly.type
_entity_poly.pdbx_seq_one_letter_code
_entity_poly.pdbx_strand_id
1 'polypeptide(L)'
;MAQTARGTNPSTLIKPGSGCAAHLCSLPLSQTSSNLARTRSAYETWAKRKSGLFFRGASAAVGSLTMKLNISFPATGCQKLIEVDDERKLRTFYEKRMATEVAADALGEEWKGYVVRISGGNDKQGFPMKQGVLTHGRVRLLLSKGHSCYRPRRTGERKRKSVRGCIVDANLSVLNLVIVKKGEKDIPGLTDTTVPRRLGPKRASRIRKLFNLSKEDDVRQYVVRKPLNKEGKKPRTKAPKIQRLVTPRVLQHKRRRIALKKQRTKKNKEEAAEYAKLLAKRMKEAKEKRQEQIAKRRRLSSLRASTSKSESSQK
;
A
#
# COMPACT_ATOMS: atom_id res chain seq x y z
N MET A 1 25.91 -21.83 30.38
CA MET A 1 26.25 -20.56 31.04
C MET A 1 27.31 -19.84 30.20
N ALA A 2 27.25 -18.50 30.15
CA ALA A 2 28.08 -17.55 29.38
C ALA A 2 27.94 -17.66 27.84
N GLN A 3 27.13 -16.86 27.14
CA GLN A 3 27.22 -15.40 26.88
C GLN A 3 28.64 -14.91 26.52
N THR A 4 28.83 -14.45 25.28
CA THR A 4 29.35 -13.10 24.96
C THR A 4 29.34 -12.80 23.46
N ALA A 5 28.90 -11.57 23.19
CA ALA A 5 28.58 -10.99 21.90
C ALA A 5 29.80 -10.45 21.14
N ARG A 6 29.72 -10.40 19.80
CA ARG A 6 30.40 -9.43 18.92
C ARG A 6 29.51 -9.25 17.69
N GLY A 7 29.00 -8.08 17.32
CA GLY A 7 29.62 -6.76 17.35
C GLY A 7 29.65 -6.27 15.91
N THR A 8 28.56 -5.62 15.48
CA THR A 8 28.35 -5.05 14.14
C THR A 8 29.07 -3.72 14.02
N ASN A 9 29.89 -3.53 12.98
CA ASN A 9 30.41 -2.22 12.57
C ASN A 9 30.03 -1.93 11.11
N PRO A 10 29.31 -0.82 10.83
CA PRO A 10 29.27 -0.20 9.52
C PRO A 10 29.98 1.17 9.56
N SER A 11 31.10 1.28 8.84
CA SER A 11 31.81 2.55 8.64
C SER A 11 31.87 2.87 7.14
N THR A 12 31.00 3.78 6.67
CA THR A 12 31.28 4.55 5.46
C THR A 12 30.74 5.97 5.63
N LEU A 13 31.70 6.89 5.57
CA LEU A 13 31.62 8.34 5.72
C LEU A 13 30.59 9.01 4.79
N ILE A 14 29.87 9.98 5.35
CA ILE A 14 29.17 11.06 4.62
C ILE A 14 29.92 12.36 4.96
N LYS A 15 30.40 13.06 3.93
CA LYS A 15 31.05 14.37 4.03
C LYS A 15 30.00 15.47 4.31
N PRO A 16 30.22 16.40 5.26
CA PRO A 16 29.48 17.66 5.32
C PRO A 16 30.18 18.75 4.49
N GLY A 17 29.42 19.48 3.69
CA GLY A 17 29.89 20.65 2.95
C GLY A 17 29.97 21.90 3.83
N SER A 18 31.13 22.55 3.77
CA SER A 18 31.38 23.98 4.03
C SER A 18 30.36 24.87 3.31
N GLY A 19 29.99 26.08 3.72
CA GLY A 19 30.48 27.01 4.73
C GLY A 19 29.77 28.35 4.47
N CYS A 20 29.53 29.11 5.53
CA CYS A 20 28.85 30.41 5.55
C CYS A 20 29.54 31.48 4.69
N ALA A 21 28.73 32.40 4.14
CA ALA A 21 29.15 33.78 3.95
C ALA A 21 27.97 34.69 4.32
N ALA A 22 28.09 35.33 5.49
CA ALA A 22 27.24 36.41 5.93
C ALA A 22 27.86 37.73 5.46
N HIS A 23 27.08 38.56 4.77
CA HIS A 23 27.40 39.96 4.54
C HIS A 23 26.28 40.82 5.12
N LEU A 24 26.59 41.41 6.27
CA LEU A 24 25.93 42.58 6.83
C LEU A 24 26.46 43.80 6.07
N CYS A 25 25.58 44.59 5.47
CA CYS A 25 25.87 45.99 5.19
C CYS A 25 24.57 46.80 5.28
N SER A 26 24.47 47.55 6.38
CA SER A 26 24.00 48.94 6.50
C SER A 26 22.88 49.46 5.58
N LEU A 27 21.76 49.80 6.22
CA LEU A 27 20.72 50.72 5.75
C LEU A 27 21.28 52.12 5.40
N PRO A 28 20.57 52.85 4.53
CA PRO A 28 20.13 54.20 4.91
C PRO A 28 18.60 54.37 4.78
N LEU A 29 18.04 55.04 5.79
CA LEU A 29 16.74 55.69 5.74
C LEU A 29 16.76 56.78 4.67
N SER A 30 15.75 56.82 3.80
CA SER A 30 14.89 58.00 3.58
C SER A 30 13.99 57.82 2.36
N GLN A 31 12.71 58.18 2.52
CA GLN A 31 11.78 58.65 1.47
C GLN A 31 11.30 57.56 0.48
N THR A 32 10.03 57.40 0.12
CA THR A 32 8.85 58.27 0.16
C THR A 32 7.59 57.41 0.15
N SER A 33 6.58 57.94 0.81
CA SER A 33 5.16 57.62 0.71
C SER A 33 4.68 57.41 -0.74
N SER A 34 4.24 56.19 -1.07
CA SER A 34 3.06 55.93 -1.90
C SER A 34 2.95 54.42 -2.14
N ASN A 35 1.78 53.86 -1.82
CA ASN A 35 1.27 52.50 -2.13
C ASN A 35 0.74 51.71 -0.93
N LEU A 36 0.15 52.41 0.04
CA LEU A 36 -0.75 51.81 1.04
C LEU A 36 -2.20 52.30 0.88
N ALA A 37 -2.61 52.59 -0.36
CA ALA A 37 -3.97 52.98 -0.72
C ALA A 37 -4.54 52.09 -1.84
N ARG A 38 -4.42 50.76 -1.69
CA ARG A 38 -5.17 49.83 -2.56
C ARG A 38 -5.46 48.45 -1.98
N THR A 39 -5.69 48.32 -0.68
CA THR A 39 -6.16 47.05 -0.08
C THR A 39 -7.04 47.25 1.16
N ARG A 40 -7.85 48.32 1.19
CA ARG A 40 -8.85 48.56 2.27
C ARG A 40 -10.22 49.03 1.79
N SER A 41 -10.59 48.77 0.52
CA SER A 41 -11.91 49.10 -0.05
C SER A 41 -12.62 47.86 -0.64
N ALA A 42 -12.52 46.73 0.06
CA ALA A 42 -13.23 45.49 -0.35
C ALA A 42 -13.83 44.71 0.83
N TYR A 43 -13.82 45.27 2.04
CA TYR A 43 -14.36 44.61 3.25
C TYR A 43 -15.47 45.39 3.98
N GLU A 44 -15.91 46.54 3.45
CA GLU A 44 -16.96 47.36 4.08
C GLU A 44 -18.27 47.48 3.27
N THR A 45 -18.44 46.71 2.21
CA THR A 45 -19.69 46.65 1.42
C THR A 45 -20.31 45.26 1.36
N TRP A 46 -20.10 44.44 2.39
CA TRP A 46 -20.80 43.15 2.56
C TRP A 46 -21.60 43.04 3.87
N ALA A 47 -21.34 43.89 4.87
CA ALA A 47 -21.97 43.82 6.19
C ALA A 47 -23.15 44.80 6.42
N LYS A 48 -23.74 45.38 5.36
CA LYS A 48 -24.95 46.23 5.41
C LYS A 48 -26.02 45.82 4.40
N ARG A 49 -26.28 44.51 4.30
CA ARG A 49 -27.49 43.99 3.64
C ARG A 49 -28.12 42.88 4.51
N LYS A 50 -28.27 43.19 5.80
CA LYS A 50 -28.86 42.31 6.83
C LYS A 50 -29.69 43.11 7.82
N SER A 51 -30.69 43.82 7.32
CA SER A 51 -31.77 44.37 8.14
C SER A 51 -32.99 44.59 7.25
N GLY A 52 -34.06 43.85 7.54
CA GLY A 52 -35.37 44.06 6.96
C GLY A 52 -35.68 43.22 5.73
N LEU A 53 -36.19 42.00 5.93
CA LEU A 53 -37.43 41.58 5.28
C LEU A 53 -38.05 40.45 6.12
N PHE A 54 -39.08 40.84 6.86
CA PHE A 54 -40.03 39.95 7.52
C PHE A 54 -41.03 39.43 6.46
N PHE A 55 -41.63 38.26 6.72
CA PHE A 55 -42.76 37.63 6.03
C PHE A 55 -42.57 37.07 4.61
N ARG A 56 -42.29 35.76 4.54
CA ARG A 56 -43.35 34.75 4.32
C ARG A 56 -42.77 33.37 4.59
N GLY A 57 -43.41 32.63 5.48
CA GLY A 57 -43.09 31.24 5.76
C GLY A 57 -43.21 30.41 4.49
N ALA A 58 -42.08 30.11 3.87
CA ALA A 58 -41.96 28.90 3.09
C ALA A 58 -42.01 27.75 4.10
N SER A 59 -43.19 27.15 4.21
CA SER A 59 -43.33 25.77 4.66
C SER A 59 -42.18 25.00 4.03
N ALA A 60 -41.18 24.63 4.84
CA ALA A 60 -40.17 23.68 4.44
C ALA A 60 -40.97 22.48 3.94
N ALA A 61 -40.95 22.27 2.62
CA ALA A 61 -41.43 21.04 2.04
C ALA A 61 -40.77 19.95 2.87
N VAL A 62 -41.59 19.22 3.63
CA VAL A 62 -41.17 18.01 4.31
C VAL A 62 -40.72 17.13 3.17
N GLY A 63 -39.42 17.16 2.88
CA GLY A 63 -38.81 16.38 1.83
C GLY A 63 -39.28 14.96 2.09
N SER A 64 -40.07 14.43 1.16
CA SER A 64 -40.68 13.13 1.29
C SER A 64 -39.60 12.13 1.71
N LEU A 65 -39.95 11.23 2.64
CA LEU A 65 -39.09 10.19 3.19
C LEU A 65 -38.75 9.11 2.13
N THR A 66 -38.31 9.52 0.95
CA THR A 66 -38.09 8.61 -0.17
C THR A 66 -36.77 7.89 0.00
N MET A 67 -36.82 6.57 0.12
CA MET A 67 -35.62 5.75 0.20
C MET A 67 -35.18 5.39 -1.21
N LYS A 68 -33.91 5.62 -1.53
CA LYS A 68 -33.35 5.29 -2.86
C LYS A 68 -32.74 3.89 -2.82
N LEU A 69 -33.01 3.08 -3.83
CA LEU A 69 -32.37 1.79 -4.04
C LEU A 69 -31.32 1.92 -5.13
N ASN A 70 -30.05 1.72 -4.77
CA ASN A 70 -28.95 1.67 -5.73
C ASN A 70 -28.64 0.21 -6.05
N ILE A 71 -29.11 -0.26 -7.21
CA ILE A 71 -29.09 -1.67 -7.59
C ILE A 71 -28.01 -1.88 -8.64
N SER A 72 -27.19 -2.91 -8.45
CA SER A 72 -26.13 -3.29 -9.37
C SER A 72 -26.29 -4.74 -9.82
N PHE A 73 -25.98 -5.00 -11.10
CA PHE A 73 -25.89 -6.35 -11.65
C PHE A 73 -24.43 -6.68 -12.02
N PRO A 74 -23.71 -7.47 -11.20
CA PRO A 74 -22.29 -7.72 -11.43
C PRO A 74 -21.96 -8.47 -12.72
N ALA A 75 -22.90 -9.23 -13.27
CA ALA A 75 -22.70 -9.99 -14.50
C ALA A 75 -22.55 -9.08 -15.73
N THR A 76 -23.41 -8.05 -15.84
CA THR A 76 -23.37 -7.06 -16.92
C THR A 76 -22.52 -5.84 -16.60
N GLY A 77 -22.32 -5.54 -15.31
CA GLY A 77 -21.59 -4.35 -14.85
C GLY A 77 -22.41 -3.07 -14.85
N CYS A 78 -23.73 -3.17 -15.06
CA CYS A 78 -24.66 -2.05 -15.04
C CYS A 78 -25.16 -1.76 -13.61
N GLN A 79 -25.59 -0.51 -13.41
CA GLN A 79 -26.18 -0.05 -12.16
C GLN A 79 -27.32 0.92 -12.45
N LYS A 80 -28.33 0.93 -11.60
CA LYS A 80 -29.49 1.81 -11.70
C LYS A 80 -29.92 2.23 -10.30
N LEU A 81 -30.20 3.52 -10.17
CA LEU A 81 -30.79 4.08 -8.96
C LEU A 81 -32.29 4.23 -9.19
N ILE A 82 -33.08 3.71 -8.25
CA ILE A 82 -34.54 3.76 -8.27
C ILE A 82 -35.00 4.45 -7.01
N GLU A 83 -35.95 5.36 -7.14
CA GLU A 83 -36.60 6.03 -6.01
C GLU A 83 -37.87 5.23 -5.67
N VAL A 84 -38.00 4.83 -4.40
CA VAL A 84 -39.13 4.03 -3.93
C VAL A 84 -39.76 4.74 -2.75
N ASP A 85 -41.01 5.15 -2.94
CA ASP A 85 -41.77 5.93 -1.97
C ASP A 85 -42.73 5.05 -1.16
N ASP A 86 -43.13 3.90 -1.72
CA ASP A 86 -44.06 2.95 -1.09
C ASP A 86 -43.33 2.06 -0.06
N GLU A 87 -43.70 2.25 1.20
CA GLU A 87 -43.16 1.50 2.34
C GLU A 87 -43.44 -0.01 2.26
N ARG A 88 -44.53 -0.44 1.61
CA ARG A 88 -44.86 -1.88 1.47
C ARG A 88 -43.77 -2.63 0.71
N LYS A 89 -43.19 -1.98 -0.31
CA LYS A 89 -42.09 -2.51 -1.10
C LYS A 89 -40.79 -2.59 -0.29
N LEU A 90 -40.61 -1.65 0.66
CA LEU A 90 -39.41 -1.54 1.48
C LEU A 90 -39.40 -2.46 2.71
N ARG A 91 -40.60 -2.80 3.22
CA ARG A 91 -40.77 -3.61 4.43
C ARG A 91 -40.05 -4.95 4.37
N THR A 92 -39.96 -5.56 3.19
CA THR A 92 -39.23 -6.83 2.97
C THR A 92 -37.73 -6.72 3.30
N PHE A 93 -37.15 -5.52 3.18
CA PHE A 93 -35.74 -5.27 3.50
C PHE A 93 -35.50 -4.90 4.96
N TYR A 94 -36.52 -4.48 5.70
CA TYR A 94 -36.37 -4.10 7.10
C TYR A 94 -36.02 -5.29 7.98
N GLU A 95 -35.28 -5.02 9.06
CA GLU A 95 -34.77 -6.02 10.02
C GLU A 95 -33.80 -7.05 9.43
N LYS A 96 -33.54 -6.99 8.13
CA LYS A 96 -32.50 -7.79 7.48
C LYS A 96 -31.13 -7.18 7.73
N ARG A 97 -30.12 -8.05 7.78
CA ARG A 97 -28.71 -7.64 7.92
C ARG A 97 -28.07 -7.49 6.55
N MET A 98 -27.04 -6.67 6.47
CA MET A 98 -26.12 -6.67 5.33
C MET A 98 -25.61 -8.09 5.03
N ALA A 99 -25.40 -8.36 3.74
CA ALA A 99 -25.07 -9.63 3.11
C ALA A 99 -26.17 -10.70 3.11
N THR A 100 -27.39 -10.38 3.56
CA THR A 100 -28.55 -11.29 3.45
C THR A 100 -29.15 -11.23 2.04
N GLU A 101 -29.54 -12.40 1.52
CA GLU A 101 -30.30 -12.54 0.27
C GLU A 101 -31.79 -12.40 0.55
N VAL A 102 -32.48 -11.61 -0.27
CA VAL A 102 -33.88 -11.25 -0.14
C VAL A 102 -34.53 -11.34 -1.53
N ALA A 103 -35.73 -11.89 -1.58
CA ALA A 103 -36.53 -11.91 -2.81
C ALA A 103 -37.00 -10.48 -3.14
N ALA A 104 -36.80 -10.06 -4.38
CA ALA A 104 -37.12 -8.71 -4.85
C ALA A 104 -38.55 -8.58 -5.43
N ASP A 105 -39.34 -9.65 -5.39
CA ASP A 105 -40.68 -9.73 -6.01
C ASP A 105 -41.62 -8.60 -5.54
N ALA A 106 -41.45 -8.14 -4.30
CA ALA A 106 -42.26 -7.07 -3.70
C ALA A 106 -42.00 -5.67 -4.31
N LEU A 107 -40.91 -5.47 -5.07
CA LEU A 107 -40.60 -4.17 -5.67
C LEU A 107 -41.49 -3.84 -6.89
N GLY A 108 -41.93 -4.87 -7.62
CA GLY A 108 -42.74 -4.74 -8.83
C GLY A 108 -42.73 -6.04 -9.64
N GLU A 109 -43.60 -6.13 -10.66
CA GLU A 109 -43.71 -7.31 -11.51
C GLU A 109 -42.44 -7.57 -12.34
N GLU A 110 -41.70 -6.52 -12.70
CA GLU A 110 -40.42 -6.63 -13.40
C GLU A 110 -39.32 -7.27 -12.54
N TRP A 111 -39.50 -7.27 -11.21
CA TRP A 111 -38.58 -7.87 -10.24
C TRP A 111 -38.94 -9.30 -9.85
N LYS A 112 -39.95 -9.89 -10.50
CA LYS A 112 -40.38 -11.27 -10.23
C LYS A 112 -39.26 -12.27 -10.53
N GLY A 113 -38.94 -13.11 -9.57
CA GLY A 113 -37.88 -14.12 -9.63
C GLY A 113 -36.47 -13.58 -9.41
N TYR A 114 -36.31 -12.27 -9.17
CA TYR A 114 -35.00 -11.70 -8.85
C TYR A 114 -34.67 -11.89 -7.38
N VAL A 115 -33.45 -12.34 -7.11
CA VAL A 115 -32.90 -12.41 -5.75
C VAL A 115 -31.80 -11.38 -5.62
N VAL A 116 -31.96 -10.49 -4.65
CA VAL A 116 -31.01 -9.42 -4.35
C VAL A 116 -30.34 -9.64 -3.01
N ARG A 117 -29.06 -9.31 -2.93
CA ARG A 117 -28.31 -9.28 -1.68
C ARG A 117 -28.13 -7.84 -1.22
N ILE A 118 -28.43 -7.59 0.05
CA ILE A 118 -28.20 -6.28 0.67
C ILE A 118 -26.70 -6.08 0.83
N SER A 119 -26.09 -5.15 0.11
CA SER A 119 -24.63 -4.93 0.16
C SER A 119 -24.20 -3.86 1.16
N GLY A 120 -25.11 -2.96 1.55
CA GLY A 120 -24.86 -1.86 2.47
C GLY A 120 -25.76 -0.68 2.16
N GLY A 121 -25.39 0.51 2.63
CA GLY A 121 -26.19 1.70 2.44
C GLY A 121 -25.62 2.91 3.17
N ASN A 122 -26.33 4.03 3.05
CA ASN A 122 -26.03 5.27 3.72
C ASN A 122 -27.27 5.72 4.50
N ASP A 123 -27.03 6.15 5.74
CA ASP A 123 -28.01 6.83 6.58
C ASP A 123 -28.41 8.18 5.98
N LYS A 124 -29.50 8.79 6.44
CA LYS A 124 -30.01 10.11 6.00
C LYS A 124 -28.97 11.22 6.13
N GLN A 125 -28.11 11.16 7.15
CA GLN A 125 -26.99 12.09 7.36
C GLN A 125 -25.69 11.66 6.65
N GLY A 126 -25.75 10.66 5.77
CA GLY A 126 -24.63 10.21 4.94
C GLY A 126 -23.65 9.23 5.61
N PHE A 127 -23.87 8.85 6.88
CA PHE A 127 -23.01 7.87 7.55
C PHE A 127 -23.17 6.48 6.90
N PRO A 128 -22.07 5.82 6.50
CA PRO A 128 -22.14 4.52 5.83
C PRO A 128 -22.45 3.40 6.82
N MET A 129 -23.14 2.36 6.35
CA MET A 129 -23.32 1.11 7.09
C MET A 129 -22.02 0.30 7.17
N LYS A 130 -21.85 -0.46 8.25
CA LYS A 130 -20.70 -1.35 8.44
C LYS A 130 -21.12 -2.74 8.91
N GLN A 131 -20.59 -3.74 8.21
CA GLN A 131 -20.81 -5.14 8.55
C GLN A 131 -20.28 -5.48 9.95
N GLY A 132 -21.07 -6.28 10.68
CA GLY A 132 -20.74 -6.75 12.03
C GLY A 132 -21.17 -5.82 13.17
N VAL A 133 -21.73 -4.65 12.87
CA VAL A 133 -22.32 -3.76 13.88
C VAL A 133 -23.80 -4.07 14.01
N LEU A 134 -24.16 -4.90 14.99
CA LEU A 134 -25.51 -5.46 15.15
C LEU A 134 -26.50 -4.50 15.82
N THR A 135 -26.58 -3.27 15.31
CA THR A 135 -27.52 -2.25 15.78
C THR A 135 -28.28 -1.66 14.59
N HIS A 136 -29.47 -1.10 14.85
CA HIS A 136 -30.14 -0.28 13.85
C HIS A 136 -29.45 1.09 13.76
N GLY A 137 -29.19 1.75 14.89
CA GLY A 137 -28.63 3.11 14.94
C GLY A 137 -27.13 3.25 14.63
N ARG A 138 -26.55 4.39 15.04
CA ARG A 138 -25.12 4.71 14.85
C ARG A 138 -24.32 4.42 16.10
N VAL A 139 -23.08 3.98 15.89
CA VAL A 139 -22.09 3.75 16.95
C VAL A 139 -20.76 4.40 16.60
N ARG A 140 -19.96 4.75 17.62
CA ARG A 140 -18.63 5.34 17.44
C ARG A 140 -17.53 4.29 17.67
N LEU A 141 -16.95 3.81 16.57
CA LEU A 141 -15.90 2.78 16.59
C LEU A 141 -14.51 3.39 16.37
N LEU A 142 -13.50 2.82 17.02
CA LEU A 142 -12.09 3.15 16.78
C LEU A 142 -11.58 2.36 15.57
N LEU A 143 -11.46 3.01 14.41
CA LEU A 143 -11.07 2.38 13.15
C LEU A 143 -9.58 2.55 12.86
N SER A 144 -8.96 1.48 12.37
CA SER A 144 -7.56 1.39 11.91
C SER A 144 -7.47 1.12 10.39
N LYS A 145 -6.24 0.97 9.86
CA LYS A 145 -6.00 0.62 8.45
C LYS A 145 -6.62 -0.74 8.11
N GLY A 146 -7.40 -0.80 7.03
CA GLY A 146 -8.00 -2.04 6.52
C GLY A 146 -9.44 -2.27 6.94
N HIS A 147 -9.95 -1.56 7.95
CA HIS A 147 -11.38 -1.56 8.22
C HIS A 147 -12.15 -0.74 7.18
N SER A 148 -13.37 -1.16 6.87
CA SER A 148 -14.33 -0.36 6.09
C SER A 148 -14.66 0.98 6.77
N CYS A 149 -15.11 1.95 5.97
CA CYS A 149 -15.55 3.30 6.39
C CYS A 149 -14.44 4.25 6.85
N TYR A 150 -13.16 3.84 6.77
CA TYR A 150 -12.03 4.68 7.12
C TYR A 150 -10.81 4.43 6.23
N ARG A 151 -10.11 5.51 5.87
CA ARG A 151 -8.80 5.48 5.23
C ARG A 151 -7.84 6.33 6.06
N PRO A 152 -6.80 5.75 6.68
CA PRO A 152 -5.85 6.49 7.49
C PRO A 152 -5.03 7.47 6.65
N ARG A 153 -4.62 8.58 7.26
CA ARG A 153 -3.76 9.60 6.62
C ARG A 153 -2.30 9.36 6.95
N ARG A 154 -2.02 8.88 8.17
CA ARG A 154 -0.67 8.45 8.60
C ARG A 154 -0.63 6.95 8.86
N THR A 155 0.55 6.36 8.73
CA THR A 155 0.77 4.96 9.10
C THR A 155 0.58 4.77 10.60
N GLY A 156 -0.19 3.75 11.00
CA GLY A 156 -0.49 3.48 12.42
C GLY A 156 -1.62 4.33 13.01
N GLU A 157 -2.15 5.31 12.27
CA GLU A 157 -3.26 6.15 12.75
C GLU A 157 -4.53 5.32 12.99
N ARG A 158 -5.15 5.52 14.17
CA ARG A 158 -6.48 5.03 14.52
C ARG A 158 -7.38 6.23 14.80
N LYS A 159 -8.60 6.23 14.26
CA LYS A 159 -9.55 7.33 14.46
C LYS A 159 -10.92 6.82 14.88
N ARG A 160 -11.50 7.41 15.92
CA ARG A 160 -12.87 7.13 16.35
C ARG A 160 -13.85 7.84 15.41
N LYS A 161 -14.68 7.08 14.69
CA LYS A 161 -15.67 7.61 13.74
C LYS A 161 -17.05 7.02 14.00
N SER A 162 -18.09 7.81 13.74
CA SER A 162 -19.48 7.36 13.76
C SER A 162 -19.79 6.56 12.50
N VAL A 163 -20.46 5.43 12.66
CA VAL A 163 -20.80 4.49 11.59
C VAL A 163 -22.21 3.96 11.85
N ARG A 164 -23.00 3.73 10.80
CA ARG A 164 -24.34 3.13 10.90
C ARG A 164 -24.20 1.61 11.06
N GLY A 165 -25.09 1.00 11.84
CA GLY A 165 -25.13 -0.44 12.00
C GLY A 165 -25.50 -1.20 10.73
N CYS A 166 -25.45 -2.52 10.78
CA CYS A 166 -25.68 -3.40 9.62
C CYS A 166 -27.14 -3.81 9.45
N ILE A 167 -28.01 -3.52 10.43
CA ILE A 167 -29.44 -3.86 10.34
C ILE A 167 -30.16 -2.74 9.60
N VAL A 168 -30.94 -3.12 8.59
CA VAL A 168 -31.69 -2.19 7.75
C VAL A 168 -32.93 -1.71 8.51
N ASP A 169 -33.23 -0.42 8.35
CA ASP A 169 -34.28 0.32 9.02
C ASP A 169 -34.78 1.42 8.07
N ALA A 170 -35.95 2.00 8.32
CA ALA A 170 -36.56 3.07 7.51
C ALA A 170 -35.73 4.37 7.50
N ASN A 171 -34.81 4.51 8.46
CA ASN A 171 -33.94 5.69 8.60
C ASN A 171 -32.70 5.67 7.69
N LEU A 172 -32.81 5.14 6.49
CA LEU A 172 -31.76 5.17 5.47
C LEU A 172 -32.15 6.13 4.35
N SER A 173 -31.15 6.71 3.69
CA SER A 173 -31.37 7.49 2.46
C SER A 173 -31.16 6.61 1.23
N VAL A 174 -30.13 5.77 1.24
CA VAL A 174 -29.81 4.88 0.12
C VAL A 174 -29.52 3.48 0.64
N LEU A 175 -30.16 2.48 0.04
CA LEU A 175 -29.85 1.07 0.22
C LEU A 175 -29.18 0.54 -1.05
N ASN A 176 -27.97 -0.03 -0.90
CA ASN A 176 -27.23 -0.62 -2.01
C ASN A 176 -27.55 -2.12 -2.13
N LEU A 177 -28.08 -2.53 -3.27
CA LEU A 177 -28.46 -3.91 -3.56
C LEU A 177 -27.61 -4.50 -4.69
N VAL A 178 -27.36 -5.80 -4.62
CA VAL A 178 -26.62 -6.56 -5.64
C VAL A 178 -27.48 -7.72 -6.10
N ILE A 179 -27.81 -7.78 -7.39
CA ILE A 179 -28.55 -8.93 -7.94
C ILE A 179 -27.63 -10.16 -7.95
N VAL A 180 -28.11 -11.25 -7.35
CA VAL A 180 -27.41 -12.55 -7.28
C VAL A 180 -27.98 -13.51 -8.32
N LYS A 181 -29.30 -13.59 -8.43
CA LYS A 181 -30.01 -14.41 -9.43
C LYS A 181 -30.89 -13.52 -10.31
N LYS A 182 -30.81 -13.75 -11.62
CA LYS A 182 -31.64 -13.08 -12.62
C LYS A 182 -33.03 -13.70 -12.63
N GLY A 183 -34.08 -12.88 -12.66
CA GLY A 183 -35.46 -13.31 -12.86
C GLY A 183 -35.79 -13.52 -14.34
N GLU A 184 -37.08 -13.69 -14.62
CA GLU A 184 -37.60 -14.02 -15.97
C GLU A 184 -37.61 -12.80 -16.91
N LYS A 185 -38.14 -11.67 -16.44
CA LYS A 185 -38.24 -10.43 -17.23
C LYS A 185 -36.95 -9.63 -17.16
N ASP A 186 -36.59 -8.99 -18.27
CA ASP A 186 -35.44 -8.09 -18.33
C ASP A 186 -35.80 -6.68 -17.81
N ILE A 187 -34.85 -6.04 -17.13
CA ILE A 187 -35.03 -4.74 -16.49
C ILE A 187 -34.22 -3.68 -17.27
N PRO A 188 -34.89 -2.62 -17.77
CA PRO A 188 -34.25 -1.63 -18.62
C PRO A 188 -33.15 -0.88 -17.88
N GLY A 189 -31.97 -0.88 -18.50
CA GLY A 189 -30.76 -0.23 -17.99
C GLY A 189 -29.96 -1.05 -16.95
N LEU A 190 -30.41 -2.27 -16.60
CA LEU A 190 -29.69 -3.17 -15.70
C LEU A 190 -29.28 -4.48 -16.37
N THR A 191 -30.23 -5.22 -16.92
CA THR A 191 -29.97 -6.54 -17.51
C THR A 191 -29.85 -6.50 -19.03
N ASP A 192 -30.49 -5.53 -19.68
CA ASP A 192 -30.53 -5.40 -21.14
C ASP A 192 -29.16 -5.08 -21.76
N THR A 193 -28.41 -4.19 -21.12
CA THR A 193 -27.12 -3.71 -21.65
C THR A 193 -25.96 -4.34 -20.89
N THR A 194 -24.88 -4.64 -21.60
CA THR A 194 -23.67 -5.21 -21.02
C THR A 194 -22.50 -4.24 -21.16
N VAL A 195 -21.86 -3.89 -20.05
CA VAL A 195 -20.68 -3.02 -20.05
C VAL A 195 -19.41 -3.89 -20.00
N PRO A 196 -18.60 -3.93 -21.07
CA PRO A 196 -17.40 -4.75 -21.09
C PRO A 196 -16.34 -4.24 -20.10
N ARG A 197 -15.55 -5.17 -19.56
CA ARG A 197 -14.44 -4.82 -18.66
C ARG A 197 -13.37 -4.02 -19.41
N ARG A 198 -13.07 -2.81 -18.91
CA ARG A 198 -12.13 -1.87 -19.55
C ARG A 198 -10.70 -2.38 -19.68
N LEU A 199 -10.20 -3.17 -18.72
CA LEU A 199 -8.80 -3.59 -18.65
C LEU A 199 -8.68 -5.11 -18.63
N GLY A 200 -7.83 -5.63 -19.52
CA GLY A 200 -7.44 -7.03 -19.52
C GLY A 200 -6.35 -7.37 -18.48
N PRO A 201 -6.00 -8.65 -18.35
CA PRO A 201 -4.96 -9.10 -17.43
C PRO A 201 -3.56 -8.54 -17.76
N LYS A 202 -2.83 -8.07 -16.74
CA LYS A 202 -1.45 -7.54 -16.88
C LYS A 202 -0.34 -8.57 -16.58
N ARG A 203 -0.62 -9.56 -15.73
CA ARG A 203 0.38 -10.54 -15.27
C ARG A 203 0.39 -11.73 -16.22
N ALA A 204 1.58 -12.21 -16.62
CA ALA A 204 1.72 -13.33 -17.56
C ALA A 204 0.87 -14.55 -17.17
N SER A 205 0.87 -14.94 -15.89
CA SER A 205 0.08 -16.08 -15.40
C SER A 205 -1.44 -15.87 -15.49
N ARG A 206 -1.93 -14.62 -15.43
CA ARG A 206 -3.37 -14.33 -15.59
C ARG A 206 -3.79 -14.31 -17.05
N ILE A 207 -2.88 -13.96 -17.96
CA ILE A 207 -3.11 -14.02 -19.41
C ILE A 207 -3.24 -15.50 -19.82
N ARG A 208 -2.32 -16.36 -19.37
CA ARG A 208 -2.39 -17.82 -19.63
C ARG A 208 -3.70 -18.43 -19.17
N LYS A 209 -4.16 -18.09 -17.96
CA LYS A 209 -5.44 -18.58 -17.42
C LYS A 209 -6.67 -18.09 -18.20
N LEU A 210 -6.61 -16.92 -18.83
CA LEU A 210 -7.76 -16.35 -19.52
C LEU A 210 -7.98 -17.00 -20.90
N PHE A 211 -6.90 -17.38 -21.57
CA PHE A 211 -6.93 -18.02 -22.89
C PHE A 211 -6.59 -19.52 -22.84
N ASN A 212 -6.57 -20.11 -21.64
CA ASN A 212 -6.21 -21.51 -21.38
C ASN A 212 -4.90 -21.97 -22.06
N LEU A 213 -3.90 -21.09 -22.09
CA LEU A 213 -2.60 -21.34 -22.74
C LEU A 213 -1.74 -22.33 -21.95
N SER A 214 -0.93 -23.08 -22.69
CA SER A 214 0.14 -23.93 -22.16
C SER A 214 1.30 -23.08 -21.62
N LYS A 215 2.35 -23.74 -21.10
CA LYS A 215 3.53 -23.02 -20.58
C LYS A 215 4.48 -22.60 -21.70
N GLU A 216 4.40 -23.30 -22.81
CA GLU A 216 5.22 -23.22 -24.01
C GLU A 216 4.79 -22.02 -24.86
N ASP A 217 3.50 -21.67 -24.83
CA ASP A 217 2.93 -20.57 -25.62
C ASP A 217 3.48 -19.19 -25.22
N ASP A 218 3.75 -18.35 -26.23
CA ASP A 218 4.17 -16.96 -26.01
C ASP A 218 2.99 -16.04 -25.69
N VAL A 219 2.89 -15.68 -24.40
CA VAL A 219 1.88 -14.78 -23.86
C VAL A 219 1.89 -13.37 -24.46
N ARG A 220 2.94 -12.95 -25.18
CA ARG A 220 3.03 -11.60 -25.77
C ARG A 220 2.02 -11.38 -26.89
N GLN A 221 1.71 -12.42 -27.65
CA GLN A 221 0.80 -12.36 -28.79
C GLN A 221 -0.65 -12.23 -28.31
N TYR A 222 -1.01 -12.91 -27.22
CA TYR A 222 -2.36 -12.95 -26.66
C TYR A 222 -2.70 -11.77 -25.72
N VAL A 223 -1.93 -10.68 -25.74
CA VAL A 223 -2.23 -9.50 -24.90
C VAL A 223 -3.39 -8.71 -25.49
N VAL A 224 -4.47 -8.58 -24.72
CA VAL A 224 -5.59 -7.70 -25.09
C VAL A 224 -5.11 -6.25 -25.23
N ARG A 225 -5.25 -5.70 -26.43
CA ARG A 225 -4.90 -4.31 -26.75
C ARG A 225 -6.15 -3.45 -26.70
N LYS A 226 -6.03 -2.25 -26.12
CA LYS A 226 -7.11 -1.26 -26.11
C LYS A 226 -7.00 -0.37 -27.35
N PRO A 227 -8.00 -0.32 -28.24
CA PRO A 227 -8.07 0.70 -29.28
C PRO A 227 -8.34 2.07 -28.65
N LEU A 228 -7.62 3.08 -29.12
CA LEU A 228 -7.79 4.49 -28.76
C LEU A 228 -8.12 5.25 -30.04
N ASN A 229 -9.41 5.53 -30.21
CA ASN A 229 -9.93 6.38 -31.26
C ASN A 229 -10.25 7.72 -30.60
N LYS A 230 -9.44 8.75 -30.88
CA LYS A 230 -9.67 10.11 -30.40
C LYS A 230 -9.84 11.00 -31.63
N GLU A 231 -10.89 11.82 -31.64
CA GLU A 231 -11.14 12.80 -32.70
C GLU A 231 -9.88 13.64 -32.98
N GLY A 232 -9.56 13.81 -34.27
CA GLY A 232 -8.36 14.52 -34.73
C GLY A 232 -7.03 13.78 -34.54
N LYS A 233 -7.01 12.52 -34.06
CA LYS A 233 -5.78 11.72 -33.95
C LYS A 233 -5.92 10.39 -34.68
N LYS A 234 -4.85 9.94 -35.32
CA LYS A 234 -4.79 8.62 -35.95
C LYS A 234 -5.16 7.53 -34.94
N PRO A 235 -5.94 6.50 -35.33
CA PRO A 235 -6.27 5.37 -34.46
C PRO A 235 -4.99 4.71 -33.94
N ARG A 236 -4.90 4.48 -32.63
CA ARG A 236 -3.74 3.82 -32.00
C ARG A 236 -4.18 2.74 -31.05
N THR A 237 -3.41 1.66 -30.92
CA THR A 237 -3.65 0.64 -29.90
C THR A 237 -2.66 0.77 -28.75
N LYS A 238 -3.12 0.50 -27.53
CA LYS A 238 -2.27 0.42 -26.32
C LYS A 238 -2.34 -0.96 -25.71
N ALA A 239 -1.17 -1.51 -25.39
CA ALA A 239 -1.03 -2.77 -24.69
C ALA A 239 -0.42 -2.55 -23.29
N PRO A 240 -0.84 -3.32 -22.27
CA PRO A 240 -0.18 -3.30 -20.98
C PRO A 240 1.21 -3.93 -21.06
N LYS A 241 2.20 -3.31 -20.39
CA LYS A 241 3.49 -3.98 -20.13
C LYS A 241 3.26 -5.21 -19.24
N ILE A 242 3.57 -6.40 -19.77
CA ILE A 242 3.37 -7.67 -19.08
C ILE A 242 4.29 -7.75 -17.86
N GLN A 243 3.72 -8.12 -16.72
CA GLN A 243 4.47 -8.34 -15.48
C GLN A 243 4.75 -9.83 -15.27
N ARG A 244 5.91 -10.14 -14.67
CA ARG A 244 6.36 -11.51 -14.34
C ARG A 244 6.54 -12.41 -15.58
N LEU A 245 6.93 -11.81 -16.70
CA LEU A 245 7.38 -12.52 -17.89
C LEU A 245 8.85 -12.90 -17.73
N VAL A 246 9.22 -14.12 -18.11
CA VAL A 246 10.63 -14.53 -18.20
C VAL A 246 11.23 -13.84 -19.41
N THR A 247 12.24 -13.00 -19.19
CA THR A 247 12.95 -12.27 -20.25
C THR A 247 14.44 -12.61 -20.23
N PRO A 248 15.17 -12.47 -21.35
CA PRO A 248 16.62 -12.70 -21.39
C PRO A 248 17.37 -11.92 -20.30
N ARG A 249 16.93 -10.69 -20.01
CA ARG A 249 17.48 -9.86 -18.92
C ARG A 249 17.28 -10.48 -17.54
N VAL A 250 16.11 -11.06 -17.25
CA VAL A 250 15.86 -11.77 -15.98
C VAL A 250 16.77 -13.00 -15.86
N LEU A 251 16.96 -13.74 -16.96
CA LEU A 251 17.87 -14.89 -17.00
C LEU A 251 19.33 -14.44 -16.79
N GLN A 252 19.75 -13.35 -17.42
CA GLN A 252 21.08 -12.76 -17.23
C GLN A 252 21.31 -12.31 -15.79
N HIS A 253 20.34 -11.64 -15.16
CA HIS A 253 20.43 -11.26 -13.74
C HIS A 253 20.56 -12.49 -12.83
N LYS A 254 19.86 -13.59 -13.15
CA LYS A 254 19.98 -14.86 -12.41
C LYS A 254 21.37 -15.47 -12.57
N ARG A 255 21.90 -15.53 -13.80
CA ARG A 255 23.27 -15.99 -14.11
C ARG A 255 24.32 -15.14 -13.38
N ARG A 256 24.23 -13.81 -13.45
CA ARG A 256 25.12 -12.88 -12.74
C ARG A 256 25.11 -13.11 -11.23
N ARG A 257 23.93 -13.28 -10.62
CA ARG A 257 23.81 -13.57 -9.18
C ARG A 257 24.56 -14.86 -8.80
N ILE A 258 24.41 -15.91 -9.60
CA ILE A 258 25.08 -17.19 -9.37
C ILE A 258 26.60 -17.03 -9.57
N ALA A 259 27.03 -16.33 -10.61
CA ALA A 259 28.44 -16.05 -10.86
C ALA A 259 29.10 -15.29 -9.69
N LEU A 260 28.43 -14.26 -9.16
CA LEU A 260 28.92 -13.51 -7.98
C LEU A 260 29.05 -14.41 -6.74
N LYS A 261 28.13 -15.35 -6.53
CA LYS A 261 28.24 -16.33 -5.43
C LYS A 261 29.46 -17.24 -5.61
N LYS A 262 29.69 -17.73 -6.83
CA LYS A 262 30.87 -18.55 -7.16
C LYS A 262 32.17 -17.77 -6.97
N GLN A 263 32.23 -16.52 -7.45
CA GLN A 263 33.39 -15.64 -7.28
C GLN A 263 33.71 -15.38 -5.81
N ARG A 264 32.70 -15.07 -4.97
CA ARG A 264 32.90 -14.91 -3.52
C ARG A 264 33.43 -16.18 -2.86
N THR A 265 32.88 -17.33 -3.23
CA THR A 265 33.32 -18.62 -2.68
C THR A 265 34.77 -18.93 -3.08
N LYS A 266 35.11 -18.69 -4.36
CA LYS A 266 36.48 -18.85 -4.88
C LYS A 266 37.46 -17.93 -4.15
N LYS A 267 37.12 -16.64 -4.04
CA LYS A 267 37.92 -15.64 -3.33
C LYS A 267 38.18 -16.06 -1.88
N ASN A 268 37.14 -16.43 -1.13
CA ASN A 268 37.30 -16.87 0.26
C ASN A 268 38.18 -18.12 0.38
N LYS A 269 38.10 -19.05 -0.58
CA LYS A 269 38.96 -20.26 -0.61
C LYS A 269 40.42 -19.89 -0.89
N GLU A 270 40.66 -18.96 -1.81
CA GLU A 270 41.99 -18.46 -2.14
C GLU A 270 42.61 -17.71 -0.94
N GLU A 271 41.87 -16.79 -0.32
CA GLU A 271 42.31 -16.06 0.88
C GLU A 271 42.59 -17.00 2.06
N ALA A 272 41.77 -18.03 2.28
CA ALA A 272 42.01 -19.02 3.32
C ALA A 272 43.28 -19.84 3.05
N ALA A 273 43.52 -20.22 1.79
CA ALA A 273 44.72 -20.95 1.40
C ALA A 273 45.98 -20.08 1.52
N GLU A 274 45.90 -18.81 1.15
CA GLU A 274 46.99 -17.84 1.29
C GLU A 274 47.31 -17.58 2.77
N TYR A 275 46.29 -17.38 3.60
CA TYR A 275 46.45 -17.20 5.04
C TYR A 275 47.06 -18.45 5.70
N ALA A 276 46.63 -19.66 5.30
CA ALA A 276 47.21 -20.90 5.80
C ALA A 276 48.70 -21.02 5.47
N LYS A 277 49.12 -20.66 4.25
CA LYS A 277 50.54 -20.61 3.86
C LYS A 277 51.33 -19.60 4.70
N LEU A 278 50.77 -18.40 4.89
CA LEU A 278 51.41 -17.36 5.71
C LEU A 278 51.57 -17.81 7.17
N LEU A 279 50.52 -18.43 7.73
CA LEU A 279 50.53 -18.94 9.10
C LEU A 279 51.57 -20.05 9.27
N ALA A 280 51.68 -20.98 8.31
CA ALA A 280 52.70 -22.03 8.33
C ALA A 280 54.13 -21.45 8.35
N LYS A 281 54.40 -20.41 7.54
CA LYS A 281 55.69 -19.71 7.54
C LYS A 281 55.98 -19.05 8.90
N ARG A 282 55.02 -18.31 9.46
CA ARG A 282 55.17 -17.65 10.77
C ARG A 282 55.38 -18.64 11.92
N MET A 283 54.69 -19.77 11.89
CA MET A 283 54.85 -20.83 12.89
C MET A 283 56.22 -21.50 12.79
N LYS A 284 56.74 -21.69 11.57
CA LYS A 284 58.09 -22.21 11.35
C LYS A 284 59.16 -21.25 11.89
N GLU A 285 59.09 -19.97 11.53
CA GLU A 285 60.00 -18.93 12.05
C GLU A 285 59.96 -18.83 13.58
N ALA A 286 58.77 -18.90 14.18
CA ALA A 286 58.62 -18.89 15.65
C ALA A 286 59.23 -20.14 16.31
N LYS A 287 59.10 -21.31 15.67
CA LYS A 287 59.71 -22.56 16.14
C LYS A 287 61.23 -22.50 16.05
N GLU A 288 61.78 -21.99 14.97
CA GLU A 288 63.22 -21.78 14.77
C GLU A 288 63.78 -20.81 15.83
N LYS A 289 63.16 -19.64 16.03
CA LYS A 289 63.53 -18.70 17.10
C LYS A 289 63.50 -19.33 18.49
N ARG A 290 62.48 -20.16 18.78
CA ARG A 290 62.40 -20.89 20.06
C ARG A 290 63.53 -21.91 20.19
N GLN A 291 63.87 -22.62 19.11
CA GLN A 291 65.00 -23.56 19.10
C GLN A 291 66.34 -22.84 19.30
N GLU A 292 66.55 -21.69 18.67
CA GLU A 292 67.73 -20.84 18.87
C GLU A 292 67.84 -20.37 20.33
N GLN A 293 66.75 -19.94 20.94
CA GLN A 293 66.72 -19.57 22.36
C GLN A 293 67.06 -20.77 23.27
N ILE A 294 66.52 -21.96 22.99
CA ILE A 294 66.85 -23.18 23.72
C ILE A 294 68.33 -23.54 23.54
N ALA A 295 68.86 -23.45 22.33
CA ALA A 295 70.27 -23.70 22.03
C ALA A 295 71.18 -22.70 22.76
N LYS A 296 70.82 -21.41 22.77
CA LYS A 296 71.50 -20.37 23.54
C LYS A 296 71.48 -20.66 25.04
N ARG A 297 70.32 -21.05 25.59
CA ARG A 297 70.19 -21.46 27.01
C ARG A 297 71.08 -22.65 27.34
N ARG A 298 71.10 -23.69 26.48
CA ARG A 298 71.96 -24.88 26.65
C ARG A 298 73.45 -24.51 26.65
N ARG A 299 73.90 -23.66 25.71
CA ARG A 299 75.28 -23.15 25.66
C ARG A 299 75.66 -22.37 26.93
N LEU A 300 74.77 -21.50 27.42
CA LEU A 300 75.00 -20.75 28.66
C LEU A 300 75.06 -21.67 29.89
N SER A 301 74.21 -22.70 29.96
CA SER A 301 74.26 -23.67 31.07
C SER A 301 75.53 -24.53 31.06
N SER A 302 76.05 -24.92 29.89
CA SER A 302 77.31 -25.69 29.82
C SER A 302 78.51 -24.84 30.23
N LEU A 303 78.55 -23.56 29.82
CA LEU A 303 79.58 -22.61 30.24
C LEU A 303 79.55 -22.33 31.76
N ARG A 304 78.35 -22.29 32.35
CA ARG A 304 78.18 -22.14 33.80
C ARG A 304 78.61 -23.39 34.57
N ALA A 305 78.37 -24.59 34.03
CA ALA A 305 78.81 -25.84 34.64
C ALA A 305 80.35 -25.99 34.61
N SER A 306 81.01 -25.58 33.50
CA SER A 306 82.47 -25.60 33.41
C SER A 306 83.14 -24.60 34.35
N THR A 307 82.56 -23.41 34.54
CA THR A 307 83.08 -22.40 35.49
C THR A 307 82.87 -22.81 36.96
N SER A 308 81.75 -23.45 37.29
CA SER A 308 81.53 -23.98 38.66
C SER A 308 82.46 -25.14 39.03
N LYS A 309 82.91 -25.96 38.07
CA LYS A 309 83.90 -27.03 38.30
C LYS A 309 85.31 -26.49 38.52
N SER A 310 85.67 -25.40 37.86
CA SER A 310 86.96 -24.74 38.12
C SER A 310 87.00 -24.08 39.50
N GLU A 311 85.89 -23.50 39.97
CA GLU A 311 85.81 -22.89 41.31
C GLU A 311 85.77 -23.94 42.44
N SER A 312 85.15 -25.11 42.22
CA SER A 312 85.15 -26.19 43.22
C SER A 312 86.48 -26.94 43.33
N SER A 313 87.37 -26.79 42.36
CA SER A 313 88.72 -27.39 42.37
C SER A 313 89.78 -26.48 43.00
N GLN A 314 89.38 -25.30 43.49
CA GLN A 314 90.26 -24.32 44.14
C GLN A 314 90.00 -24.17 45.65
N LYS A 315 89.32 -25.15 46.29
CA LYS A 315 89.16 -25.23 47.75
C LYS A 315 89.66 -26.57 48.27
#